data_AF-A0AAU6NR36-F1
#
_entry.id   AF-A0AAU6NR36-F1
#
_cell.length_a   1.000
_cell.length_b   1.000
_cell.length_c   1.000
_cell.angle_alpha   90.00
_cell.angle_beta   90.00
_cell.angle_gamma   90.00
#
_symmetry.space_group_name_H-M   'P 1'
#
loop_
_entity.id
_entity.type
_entity.pdbx_description
1 polymer ?
#
loop_
_entity_poly.entity_id
_entity_poly.type
_entity_poly.pdbx_seq_one_letter_code
_entity_poly.pdbx_strand_id
1 'polypeptide(L)'
;MTKITEGKEYCYRYFDGHDSEGRPTVSLWKRVIIRETEKTFWHVEDMPNMTFEQLVQYRTGGRRENQKYHVKRCLKGADRSRYHYTREEALRAFVYRKMYQLEKVQLTAETVQMCLAGMREAGMITGGYRCTVEKLPDDAGFLAASVPGPVASTYSWGEY
;
A
#
# COMPACT_ATOMS: atom_id res chain seq x y z
N MET A 1 -32.32 -8.46 3.95
CA MET A 1 -31.02 -7.97 4.44
C MET A 1 -29.94 -8.90 3.90
N THR A 2 -29.22 -8.47 2.87
CA THR A 2 -28.07 -9.23 2.32
C THR A 2 -26.94 -8.23 2.15
N LYS A 3 -26.00 -8.33 3.10
CA LYS A 3 -24.61 -7.86 3.13
C LYS A 3 -24.27 -6.54 2.41
N ILE A 4 -24.05 -5.50 3.21
CA ILE A 4 -23.38 -4.22 2.87
C ILE A 4 -21.92 -4.41 2.31
N THR A 5 -21.44 -5.65 2.19
CA THR A 5 -20.21 -5.99 1.45
C THR A 5 -20.45 -6.24 -0.05
N GLU A 6 -21.69 -6.43 -0.50
CA GLU A 6 -22.03 -6.42 -1.93
C GLU A 6 -22.12 -4.97 -2.40
N GLY A 7 -21.06 -4.48 -3.05
CA GLY A 7 -21.06 -3.17 -3.73
C GLY A 7 -20.09 -2.10 -3.20
N LYS A 8 -19.29 -2.39 -2.16
CA LYS A 8 -18.16 -1.49 -1.80
C LYS A 8 -16.99 -1.72 -2.75
N GLU A 9 -16.63 -0.71 -3.52
CA GLU A 9 -15.43 -0.74 -4.36
C GLU A 9 -14.19 -0.31 -3.57
N TYR A 10 -13.11 -1.06 -3.76
CA TYR A 10 -11.86 -0.87 -3.04
C TYR A 10 -10.71 -0.54 -3.99
N CYS A 11 -9.90 0.44 -3.59
CA CYS A 11 -8.56 0.65 -4.11
C CYS A 11 -7.57 -0.11 -3.23
N TYR A 12 -6.79 -1.01 -3.82
CA TYR A 12 -5.75 -1.78 -3.14
C TYR A 12 -4.38 -1.10 -3.24
N ARG A 13 -3.61 -1.08 -2.16
CA ARG A 13 -2.25 -0.54 -2.16
C ARG A 13 -1.34 -1.28 -1.19
N TYR A 14 -0.26 -1.86 -1.70
CA TYR A 14 0.83 -2.34 -0.85
C TYR A 14 1.76 -1.20 -0.42
N PHE A 15 2.20 -1.28 0.82
CA PHE A 15 3.23 -0.44 1.41
C PHE A 15 4.15 -1.32 2.27
N ASP A 16 5.39 -0.86 2.42
CA ASP A 16 6.40 -1.44 3.29
C ASP A 16 6.46 -0.69 4.62
N GLY A 17 6.78 -1.41 5.69
CA GLY A 17 6.96 -0.88 7.03
C GLY A 17 7.79 -1.82 7.89
N HIS A 18 7.70 -1.64 9.20
CA HIS A 18 8.31 -2.54 10.17
C HIS A 18 7.27 -2.98 11.20
N ASP A 19 7.40 -4.18 11.73
CA ASP A 19 6.62 -4.62 12.89
C ASP A 19 7.19 -4.05 14.19
N SER A 20 6.60 -4.43 15.33
CA SER A 20 7.02 -3.98 16.66
C SER A 20 8.45 -4.39 17.05
N GLU A 21 9.03 -5.36 16.35
CA GLU A 21 10.39 -5.85 16.56
C GLU A 21 11.38 -5.26 15.53
N GLY A 22 10.92 -4.37 14.65
CA GLY A 22 11.76 -3.78 13.60
C GLY A 22 11.97 -4.68 12.39
N ARG A 23 11.19 -5.76 12.22
CA ARG A 23 11.27 -6.64 11.05
C ARG A 23 10.50 -6.04 9.87
N PRO A 24 11.06 -6.08 8.65
CA PRO A 24 10.40 -5.52 7.48
C PRO A 24 9.12 -6.28 7.15
N THR A 25 8.04 -5.53 6.95
CA THR A 25 6.73 -6.07 6.58
C THR A 25 6.23 -5.41 5.31
N VAL A 26 5.48 -6.18 4.52
CA VAL A 26 4.67 -5.63 3.44
C VAL A 26 3.21 -5.83 3.77
N SER A 27 2.45 -4.75 3.76
CA SER A 27 1.06 -4.73 4.19
C SER A 27 0.17 -4.19 3.08
N LEU A 28 -1.03 -4.76 2.97
CA LEU A 28 -2.05 -4.36 2.01
C LEU A 28 -3.04 -3.40 2.65
N TRP A 29 -3.04 -2.15 2.20
CA TRP A 29 -4.12 -1.22 2.49
C TRP A 29 -5.30 -1.43 1.56
N LYS A 30 -6.48 -1.62 2.17
CA LYS A 30 -7.77 -1.55 1.52
C LYS A 30 -8.30 -0.14 1.71
N ARG A 31 -8.66 0.54 0.63
CA ARG A 31 -9.15 1.92 0.67
C ARG A 31 -10.52 1.98 0.03
N VAL A 32 -11.53 2.37 0.81
CA VAL A 32 -12.91 2.45 0.33
C VAL A 32 -13.04 3.63 -0.61
N ILE A 33 -13.57 3.38 -1.81
CA ILE A 33 -13.98 4.43 -2.73
C ILE A 33 -15.31 4.99 -2.24
N ILE A 34 -15.32 6.29 -1.92
CA ILE A 34 -16.48 6.98 -1.34
C ILE A 34 -17.19 7.90 -2.35
N ARG A 35 -16.54 8.18 -3.47
CA ARG A 35 -17.10 8.91 -4.60
C ARG A 35 -16.34 8.52 -5.83
N GLU A 36 -17.05 8.40 -6.93
CA GLU A 36 -16.47 8.12 -8.23
C GLU A 36 -17.14 8.99 -9.30
N THR A 37 -16.36 9.38 -10.29
CA THR A 37 -16.78 10.12 -11.49
C THR A 37 -16.11 9.48 -12.71
N GLU A 38 -16.42 9.93 -13.91
CA GLU A 38 -15.80 9.44 -15.14
C GLU A 38 -14.27 9.57 -15.12
N LYS A 39 -13.73 10.68 -14.57
CA LYS A 39 -12.29 11.00 -14.61
C LYS A 39 -11.57 10.87 -13.28
N THR A 40 -12.28 10.86 -12.15
CA THR A 40 -11.67 10.89 -10.82
C THR A 40 -12.43 10.04 -9.81
N PHE A 41 -11.73 9.61 -8.78
CA PHE A 41 -12.36 8.96 -7.64
C PHE A 41 -11.73 9.47 -6.34
N TRP A 42 -12.49 9.33 -5.25
CA TRP A 42 -12.09 9.75 -3.92
C TRP A 42 -12.14 8.53 -3.02
N HIS A 43 -11.09 8.35 -2.24
CA HIS A 43 -10.99 7.22 -1.35
C HIS A 43 -10.53 7.66 0.04
N VAL A 44 -10.85 6.81 1.01
CA VAL A 44 -10.43 6.92 2.42
C VAL A 44 -9.81 5.60 2.84
N GLU A 45 -9.03 5.60 3.91
CA GLU A 45 -8.52 4.36 4.47
C GLU A 45 -9.67 3.55 5.09
N ASP A 46 -9.76 2.27 4.73
CA ASP A 46 -10.70 1.36 5.37
C ASP A 46 -10.11 0.98 6.74
N MET A 47 -10.46 1.76 7.77
CA MET A 47 -10.28 1.29 9.14
C MET A 47 -11.16 0.05 9.31
N PRO A 48 -10.61 -1.07 9.80
CA PRO A 48 -10.81 -2.42 9.26
C PRO A 48 -12.24 -2.93 9.04
N ASN A 49 -13.28 -2.26 9.54
CA ASN A 49 -14.67 -2.68 9.45
C ASN A 49 -15.69 -1.51 9.46
N MET A 50 -15.32 -0.29 9.07
CA MET A 50 -16.27 0.84 9.15
C MET A 50 -17.45 0.70 8.16
N THR A 51 -18.65 0.97 8.65
CA THR A 51 -19.86 1.14 7.82
C THR A 51 -19.75 2.38 6.93
N PHE A 52 -20.58 2.48 5.88
CA PHE A 52 -20.55 3.65 4.99
C PHE A 52 -20.88 4.94 5.76
N GLU A 53 -21.84 4.87 6.68
CA GLU A 53 -22.27 5.96 7.54
C GLU A 53 -21.14 6.42 8.46
N GLN A 54 -20.38 5.48 9.03
CA GLN A 54 -19.20 5.77 9.84
C GLN A 54 -18.08 6.41 9.01
N LEU A 55 -17.88 5.98 7.76
CA LEU A 55 -16.91 6.61 6.86
C LEU A 55 -17.32 8.03 6.48
N VAL A 56 -18.61 8.26 6.24
CA VAL A 56 -19.16 9.61 6.00
C VAL A 56 -18.94 10.48 7.23
N GLN A 57 -19.28 9.99 8.43
CA GLN A 57 -19.07 10.72 9.68
C GLN A 57 -17.58 10.96 9.98
N TYR A 58 -16.69 10.01 9.71
CA TYR A 58 -15.25 10.19 9.86
C TYR A 58 -14.71 11.27 8.90
N ARG A 59 -15.24 11.30 7.67
CA ARG A 59 -14.91 12.32 6.66
C ARG A 59 -15.44 13.71 7.02
N THR A 60 -16.69 13.80 7.48
CA THR A 60 -17.39 15.08 7.68
C THR A 60 -17.36 15.55 9.14
N GLY A 61 -16.88 14.70 10.05
CA GLY A 61 -16.71 14.98 11.46
C GLY A 61 -15.42 15.74 11.75
N GLY A 62 -15.37 16.36 12.93
CA GLY A 62 -14.24 17.17 13.36
C GLY A 62 -14.15 18.54 12.67
N ARG A 63 -13.06 19.28 12.96
CA ARG A 63 -12.84 20.62 12.40
C ARG A 63 -12.71 20.54 10.87
N ARG A 64 -13.38 21.46 10.17
CA ARG A 64 -13.42 21.56 8.69
C ARG A 64 -12.03 21.50 8.04
N GLU A 65 -11.03 22.03 8.72
CA GLU A 65 -9.63 22.05 8.29
C GLU A 65 -8.99 20.66 8.18
N ASN A 66 -9.45 19.69 8.97
CA ASN A 66 -8.86 18.36 9.06
C ASN A 66 -9.51 17.35 8.11
N GLN A 67 -10.75 17.61 7.68
CA GLN A 67 -11.53 16.73 6.80
C GLN A 67 -10.82 16.43 5.47
N LYS A 68 -10.01 17.38 4.97
CA LYS A 68 -9.21 17.24 3.74
C LYS A 68 -8.08 16.22 3.84
N TYR A 69 -7.59 15.90 5.03
CA TYR A 69 -6.48 14.96 5.21
C TYR A 69 -6.93 13.50 5.17
N HIS A 70 -8.19 13.25 5.52
CA HIS A 70 -8.75 11.91 5.58
C HIS A 70 -9.23 11.39 4.21
N VAL A 71 -9.53 12.31 3.27
CA VAL A 71 -10.00 11.97 1.91
C VAL A 71 -8.95 12.35 0.88
N LYS A 72 -8.51 11.36 0.10
CA LYS A 72 -7.61 11.59 -1.03
C LYS A 72 -8.37 11.50 -2.35
N ARG A 73 -8.07 12.43 -3.26
CA ARG A 73 -8.59 12.47 -4.64
C ARG A 73 -7.55 11.89 -5.59
N CYS A 74 -7.97 11.05 -6.52
CA CYS A 74 -7.11 10.48 -7.56
C CYS A 74 -7.75 10.61 -8.95
N LEU A 75 -6.92 10.68 -9.98
CA LEU A 75 -7.33 10.61 -11.38
C LEU A 75 -7.50 9.15 -11.80
N LYS A 76 -8.50 8.84 -12.62
CA LYS A 76 -8.66 7.55 -13.27
C LYS A 76 -7.73 7.45 -14.47
N GLY A 77 -7.15 6.28 -14.69
CA GLY A 77 -6.39 5.97 -15.91
C GLY A 77 -5.04 6.68 -16.10
N ALA A 78 -4.60 7.57 -15.21
CA ALA A 78 -3.25 8.12 -15.35
C ALA A 78 -2.23 7.00 -15.10
N ASP A 79 -1.14 6.95 -15.87
CA ASP A 79 -0.13 5.88 -15.75
C ASP A 79 0.52 5.82 -14.35
N ARG A 80 0.49 6.92 -13.60
CA ARG A 80 0.94 7.00 -12.19
C ARG A 80 -0.20 6.75 -11.18
N SER A 81 -1.45 6.69 -11.63
CA SER A 81 -2.65 6.68 -10.79
C SER A 81 -3.72 5.68 -11.21
N ARG A 82 -3.36 4.56 -11.84
CA ARG A 82 -4.27 3.41 -12.04
C ARG A 82 -4.63 2.78 -10.68
N TYR A 83 -5.27 3.51 -9.78
CA TYR A 83 -5.53 3.09 -8.40
C TYR A 83 -6.84 2.27 -8.25
N HIS A 84 -7.52 1.94 -9.35
CA HIS A 84 -8.41 0.77 -9.37
C HIS A 84 -7.60 -0.50 -9.55
N TYR A 85 -6.54 -0.65 -8.76
CA TYR A 85 -5.73 -1.84 -8.86
C TYR A 85 -6.49 -3.00 -8.26
N THR A 86 -6.57 -4.12 -8.98
CA THR A 86 -6.74 -5.41 -8.32
C THR A 86 -5.58 -5.63 -7.34
N ARG A 87 -5.71 -6.60 -6.43
CA ARG A 87 -4.59 -6.93 -5.52
C ARG A 87 -3.30 -7.24 -6.30
N GLU A 88 -3.41 -7.89 -7.45
CA GLU A 88 -2.26 -8.22 -8.30
C GLU A 88 -1.61 -6.99 -8.93
N GLU A 89 -2.40 -6.10 -9.51
CA GLU A 89 -1.86 -4.88 -10.14
C GLU A 89 -1.24 -3.96 -9.09
N ALA A 90 -1.81 -3.91 -7.87
CA ALA A 90 -1.28 -3.15 -6.75
C ALA A 90 0.10 -3.68 -6.33
N LEU A 91 0.29 -5.01 -6.36
CA LEU A 91 1.56 -5.66 -6.05
C LEU A 91 2.60 -5.39 -7.13
N ARG A 92 2.25 -5.52 -8.42
CA ARG A 92 3.13 -5.16 -9.55
C ARG A 92 3.59 -3.70 -9.45
N ALA A 93 2.66 -2.79 -9.16
CA ALA A 93 2.98 -1.37 -8.99
C ALA A 93 3.87 -1.12 -7.75
N PHE A 94 3.72 -1.91 -6.68
CA PHE A 94 4.60 -1.84 -5.51
C PHE A 94 6.02 -2.28 -5.85
N VAL A 95 6.19 -3.44 -6.50
CA VAL A 95 7.51 -3.93 -6.93
C VAL A 95 8.20 -2.92 -7.85
N TYR A 96 7.49 -2.36 -8.83
CA TYR A 96 8.03 -1.33 -9.71
C TYR A 96 8.57 -0.11 -8.93
N ARG A 97 7.77 0.44 -7.99
CA ARG A 97 8.20 1.58 -7.17
C ARG A 97 9.42 1.24 -6.31
N LYS A 98 9.48 0.02 -5.79
CA LYS A 98 10.57 -0.46 -4.94
C LYS A 98 11.86 -0.62 -5.72
N MET A 99 11.80 -1.20 -6.91
CA MET A 99 12.97 -1.30 -7.79
C MET A 99 13.47 0.07 -8.24
N TYR A 100 12.55 1.00 -8.54
CA TYR A 100 12.92 2.38 -8.83
C TYR A 100 13.56 3.07 -7.62
N GLN A 101 13.07 2.82 -6.39
CA GLN A 101 13.70 3.30 -5.17
C GLN A 101 15.11 2.75 -5.02
N LEU A 102 15.33 1.45 -5.21
CA LEU A 102 16.67 0.86 -5.19
C LEU A 102 17.63 1.51 -6.19
N GLU A 103 17.12 1.88 -7.36
CA GLU A 103 17.92 2.50 -8.42
C GLU A 103 18.25 3.98 -8.15
N LYS A 104 17.39 4.72 -7.43
CA LYS A 104 17.46 6.19 -7.30
C LYS A 104 17.61 6.72 -5.89
N VAL A 105 17.31 5.95 -4.86
CA VAL A 105 17.26 6.37 -3.45
C VAL A 105 18.01 5.33 -2.61
N GLN A 106 19.18 5.70 -2.11
CA GLN A 106 19.99 4.81 -1.25
C GLN A 106 19.39 4.65 0.14
N LEU A 107 18.68 5.66 0.64
CA LEU A 107 17.96 5.59 1.91
C LEU A 107 16.85 4.53 1.81
N THR A 108 16.91 3.50 2.66
CA THR A 108 16.00 2.32 2.73
C THR A 108 16.24 1.21 1.70
N ALA A 109 17.33 1.26 0.93
CA ALA A 109 17.58 0.26 -0.11
C ALA A 109 17.67 -1.17 0.43
N GLU A 110 18.28 -1.36 1.59
CA GLU A 110 18.43 -2.67 2.23
C GLU A 110 17.07 -3.26 2.63
N THR A 111 16.20 -2.47 3.28
CA THR A 111 14.85 -2.90 3.67
C THR A 111 14.02 -3.30 2.45
N VAL A 112 14.15 -2.54 1.36
CA VAL A 112 13.47 -2.84 0.10
C VAL A 112 13.99 -4.13 -0.54
N GLN A 113 15.31 -4.37 -0.49
CA GLN A 113 15.90 -5.63 -0.95
C GLN A 113 15.39 -6.83 -0.15
N MET A 114 15.34 -6.70 1.18
CA MET A 114 14.81 -7.76 2.06
C MET A 114 13.35 -8.08 1.73
N CYS A 115 12.52 -7.06 1.48
CA CYS A 115 11.14 -7.26 1.05
C CYS A 115 11.02 -8.06 -0.26
N LEU A 116 11.80 -7.68 -1.28
CA LEU A 116 11.76 -8.33 -2.60
C LEU A 116 12.33 -9.75 -2.56
N ALA A 117 13.38 -9.98 -1.77
CA ALA A 117 13.98 -11.30 -1.56
C ALA A 117 12.97 -12.25 -0.91
N GLY A 118 12.36 -11.84 0.21
CA GLY A 118 11.36 -12.66 0.91
C GLY A 118 10.17 -13.04 0.04
N MET A 119 9.67 -12.11 -0.79
CA MET A 119 8.59 -12.41 -1.75
C MET A 119 9.01 -13.40 -2.84
N ARG A 120 10.27 -13.35 -3.28
CA ARG A 120 10.80 -14.28 -4.29
C ARG A 120 11.00 -15.67 -3.70
N GLU A 121 11.55 -15.76 -2.49
CA GLU A 121 11.75 -17.01 -1.77
C GLU A 121 10.42 -17.70 -1.44
N ALA A 122 9.39 -16.93 -1.08
CA ALA A 122 8.04 -17.43 -0.88
C ALA A 122 7.31 -17.80 -2.19
N GLY A 123 7.98 -17.69 -3.35
CA GLY A 123 7.40 -17.99 -4.66
C GLY A 123 6.26 -17.07 -5.08
N MET A 124 6.14 -15.88 -4.48
CA MET A 124 5.06 -14.93 -4.78
C MET A 124 5.32 -14.17 -6.07
N ILE A 125 6.59 -13.88 -6.36
CA ILE A 125 7.01 -13.13 -7.54
C ILE A 125 8.18 -13.79 -8.25
N THR A 126 8.21 -13.69 -9.58
CA THR A 126 9.34 -14.07 -10.42
C THR A 126 9.81 -12.87 -11.26
N GLY A 127 11.11 -12.80 -11.54
CA GLY A 127 11.71 -11.73 -12.32
C GLY A 127 12.11 -10.47 -11.53
N GLY A 128 12.26 -9.36 -12.26
CA GLY A 128 12.74 -8.06 -11.78
C GLY A 128 11.78 -6.93 -12.14
N TYR A 129 12.26 -5.91 -12.89
CA TYR A 129 11.49 -4.69 -13.18
C TYR A 129 10.14 -4.95 -13.86
N ARG A 130 10.08 -6.03 -14.64
CA ARG A 130 8.85 -6.64 -15.14
C ARG A 130 8.65 -7.95 -14.38
N CYS A 131 8.07 -7.88 -13.18
CA CYS A 131 7.81 -9.06 -12.36
C CYS A 131 6.50 -9.74 -12.78
N THR A 132 6.50 -11.06 -12.77
CA THR A 132 5.28 -11.87 -12.81
C THR A 132 4.87 -12.18 -11.38
N VAL A 133 3.57 -12.04 -11.08
CA VAL A 133 3.00 -12.39 -9.77
C VAL A 133 2.43 -13.79 -9.90
N GLU A 134 2.98 -14.74 -9.15
CA GLU A 134 2.58 -16.16 -9.17
C GLU A 134 1.60 -16.47 -8.04
N LYS A 135 1.81 -15.86 -6.86
CA LYS A 135 0.97 -16.06 -5.68
C LYS A 135 0.77 -14.74 -4.93
N LEU A 136 -0.42 -14.56 -4.35
CA LEU A 136 -0.73 -13.45 -3.44
C LEU A 136 -0.50 -13.88 -1.97
N PRO A 137 -0.15 -12.94 -1.07
CA PRO A 137 -0.16 -13.20 0.36
C PRO A 137 -1.53 -13.68 0.83
N ASP A 138 -1.54 -14.69 1.69
CA ASP A 138 -2.77 -15.29 2.21
C ASP A 138 -3.52 -14.29 3.13
N ASP A 139 -2.77 -13.43 3.83
CA ASP A 139 -3.27 -12.41 4.75
C ASP A 139 -2.93 -10.97 4.32
N ALA A 140 -3.47 -9.99 5.06
CA ALA A 140 -3.25 -8.56 4.81
C ALA A 140 -1.80 -8.09 5.08
N GLY A 141 -0.96 -8.94 5.70
CA GLY A 141 0.44 -8.67 5.98
C GLY A 141 1.31 -9.89 5.66
N PHE A 142 2.50 -9.62 5.12
CA PHE A 142 3.53 -10.63 4.86
C PHE A 142 4.83 -10.24 5.58
N LEU A 143 5.36 -11.18 6.37
CA LEU A 143 6.67 -11.05 6.99
C LEU A 143 7.73 -11.45 5.96
N ALA A 144 8.44 -10.48 5.42
CA ALA A 144 9.40 -10.72 4.35
C ALA A 144 10.76 -11.23 4.84
N ALA A 145 11.12 -10.95 6.09
CA ALA A 145 12.33 -11.47 6.71
C ALA A 145 12.10 -11.67 8.21
N SER A 146 12.67 -12.75 8.75
CA SER A 146 12.67 -13.03 10.19
C SER A 146 13.65 -12.15 10.99
N VAL A 147 14.58 -11.51 10.30
CA VAL A 147 15.58 -10.61 10.89
C VAL A 147 15.16 -9.14 10.75
N PRO A 148 15.47 -8.29 11.74
CA PRO A 148 15.18 -6.87 11.67
C PRO A 148 15.93 -6.20 10.51
N GLY A 149 15.27 -5.22 9.89
CA GLY A 149 15.91 -4.37 8.89
C GLY A 149 16.91 -3.40 9.56
N PRO A 150 17.78 -2.76 8.77
CA PRO A 150 18.69 -1.74 9.30
C PRO A 150 17.92 -0.61 9.97
N VAL A 151 18.37 -0.23 11.16
CA VAL A 151 17.70 0.78 11.98
C VAL A 151 18.05 2.17 11.46
N ALA A 152 17.08 3.09 11.40
CA ALA A 152 17.29 4.44 10.88
C ALA A 152 18.48 5.18 11.57
N SER A 153 18.78 4.85 12.83
CA SER A 153 19.89 5.40 13.61
C SER A 153 21.28 4.91 13.19
N THR A 154 21.38 3.82 12.42
CA THR A 154 22.67 3.29 11.91
C THR A 154 23.05 3.89 10.56
N TYR A 155 22.16 4.64 9.92
CA TYR A 155 22.49 5.39 8.71
C TYR A 155 23.26 6.66 9.11
N SER A 156 24.46 6.83 8.55
CA SER A 156 25.13 8.13 8.56
C SER A 156 24.30 9.07 7.71
N TRP A 157 23.61 10.02 8.34
CA TRP A 157 22.71 10.94 7.66
C TRP A 157 23.42 11.93 6.73
N GLY A 158 24.77 11.88 6.68
CA GLY A 158 25.59 12.90 6.02
C GLY A 158 25.40 14.27 6.67
N GLU A 159 26.41 15.14 6.57
CA GLU A 159 26.16 16.57 6.78
C GLU A 159 25.36 17.05 5.56
N TYR A 160 24.09 17.38 5.77
CA TYR A 160 23.19 17.93 4.77
C TYR A 160 23.44 19.41 4.54
#